data_AF-A0A534JRD1-F1
#
_entry.id   AF-A0A534JRD1-F1
#
_cell.length_a   1.000
_cell.length_b   1.000
_cell.length_c   1.000
_cell.angle_alpha   90.00
_cell.angle_beta   90.00
_cell.angle_gamma   90.00
#
_symmetry.space_group_name_H-M   'P 1'
#
loop_
_entity.id
_entity.type
_entity.pdbx_description
1 polymer ?
#
loop_
_entity_poly.entity_id
_entity_poly.type
_entity_poly.pdbx_seq_one_letter_code
_entity_poly.pdbx_strand_id
1 'polypeptide(L)'
;MCTRHVREAAMARNLYFIGTAGSGKSTMVYAFQLWMNSQGLDCVTVNLDPGAESLQYSPDLDVRDYVNLSEIMEEQDLGPNGAQVAAADMIAMNARELAEVLETFETSYILIDTPGQIELFTFRASGPVLIDA
;
A
#
# COMPACT_ATOMS: atom_id res chain seq x y z
N MET A 1 -43.69 6.69 -7.43
CA MET A 1 -42.80 6.64 -6.25
C MET A 1 -41.51 5.95 -6.68
N CYS A 2 -40.51 6.74 -7.06
CA CYS A 2 -39.18 6.25 -7.38
C CYS A 2 -38.39 6.24 -6.07
N THR A 3 -38.22 5.07 -5.46
CA THR A 3 -37.32 4.89 -4.31
C THR A 3 -35.90 5.00 -4.84
N ARG A 4 -35.34 6.21 -4.79
CA ARG A 4 -33.88 6.40 -4.78
C ARG A 4 -33.36 5.57 -3.61
N HIS A 5 -32.85 4.38 -3.91
CA HIS A 5 -31.94 3.70 -3.02
C HIS A 5 -30.73 4.63 -2.91
N VAL A 6 -30.66 5.34 -1.80
CA VAL A 6 -29.39 5.90 -1.34
C VAL A 6 -28.50 4.69 -1.17
N ARG A 7 -27.60 4.43 -2.14
CA ARG A 7 -26.48 3.52 -1.89
C ARG A 7 -25.73 4.15 -0.73
N GLU A 8 -25.79 3.53 0.45
CA GLU A 8 -24.72 3.70 1.43
C GLU A 8 -23.41 3.60 0.65
N ALA A 9 -22.52 4.59 0.84
CA ALA A 9 -21.17 4.49 0.29
C ALA A 9 -20.58 3.19 0.83
N ALA A 10 -20.51 2.16 -0.02
CA ALA A 10 -19.96 0.89 0.38
C ALA A 10 -18.49 1.15 0.67
N MET A 11 -18.12 1.09 1.96
CA MET A 11 -16.73 1.21 2.37
C MET A 11 -15.91 0.17 1.59
N ALA A 12 -14.87 0.63 0.90
CA ALA A 12 -13.97 -0.26 0.18
C ALA A 12 -13.37 -1.29 1.14
N ARG A 13 -13.15 -2.51 0.64
CA ARG A 13 -12.53 -3.57 1.42
C ARG A 13 -11.03 -3.59 1.18
N ASN A 14 -10.26 -3.41 2.26
CA ASN A 14 -8.80 -3.46 2.21
C ASN A 14 -8.32 -4.91 2.32
N LEU A 15 -7.55 -5.36 1.33
CA LEU A 15 -6.91 -6.68 1.31
C LEU A 15 -5.41 -6.49 1.42
N TYR A 16 -4.87 -6.78 2.60
CA TYR A 16 -3.44 -6.72 2.87
C TYR A 16 -2.75 -8.03 2.48
N PHE A 17 -1.76 -7.94 1.60
CA PHE A 17 -0.92 -9.08 1.22
C PHE A 17 0.33 -9.08 2.09
N ILE A 18 0.37 -9.99 3.06
CA ILE A 18 1.41 -10.08 4.09
C ILE A 18 2.22 -11.38 3.93
N GLY A 19 3.53 -11.30 4.15
CA GLY A 19 4.44 -12.42 4.06
C GLY A 19 5.90 -11.99 4.02
N THR A 20 6.82 -12.91 4.29
CA THR A 20 8.26 -12.64 4.29
C THR A 20 8.77 -12.16 2.93
N ALA A 21 9.95 -11.53 2.91
CA ALA A 21 10.63 -11.20 1.66
C ALA A 21 10.78 -12.45 0.77
N GLY A 22 10.46 -12.30 -0.52
CA GLY A 22 10.47 -13.41 -1.48
C GLY A 22 9.27 -14.36 -1.43
N SER A 23 8.26 -14.14 -0.57
CA SER A 23 7.07 -15.00 -0.50
C SER A 23 6.09 -14.82 -1.67
N GLY A 24 6.32 -13.85 -2.56
CA GLY A 24 5.49 -13.60 -3.74
C GLY A 24 4.29 -12.66 -3.52
N LYS A 25 4.32 -11.75 -2.55
CA LYS A 25 3.23 -10.77 -2.28
C LYS A 25 2.87 -9.95 -3.51
N SER A 26 3.83 -9.23 -4.10
CA SER A 26 3.62 -8.41 -5.30
C SER A 26 3.11 -9.20 -6.49
N THR A 27 3.62 -10.43 -6.66
CA THR A 27 3.12 -11.36 -7.69
C THR A 27 1.68 -11.77 -7.43
N MET A 28 1.31 -12.00 -6.17
CA MET A 28 -0.07 -12.31 -5.79
C MET A 28 -0.99 -11.11 -6.01
N VAL A 29 -0.58 -9.89 -5.66
CA VAL A 29 -1.34 -8.65 -5.93
C VAL A 29 -1.64 -8.53 -7.42
N TYR A 30 -0.62 -8.68 -8.27
CA TYR A 30 -0.79 -8.66 -9.72
C TYR A 30 -1.75 -9.75 -10.22
N ALA A 31 -1.53 -11.00 -9.82
CA ALA A 31 -2.37 -12.12 -10.24
C ALA A 31 -3.83 -11.95 -9.78
N PHE A 32 -4.02 -11.41 -8.57
CA PHE A 32 -5.35 -11.20 -7.99
C PHE A 32 -6.07 -10.03 -8.67
N GLN A 33 -5.38 -8.94 -8.98
CA GLN A 33 -5.91 -7.84 -9.80
C GLN A 33 -6.42 -8.36 -11.16
N LEU A 34 -5.60 -9.14 -11.87
CA LEU A 34 -6.00 -9.75 -13.15
C LEU A 34 -7.23 -10.64 -13.00
N TRP A 35 -7.27 -11.44 -11.94
CA TRP A 35 -8.43 -12.29 -11.66
C TRP A 35 -9.68 -11.46 -11.37
N MET A 36 -9.61 -10.44 -10.52
CA MET A 36 -10.74 -9.56 -10.20
C MET A 36 -11.30 -8.88 -11.45
N ASN A 37 -10.42 -8.34 -12.29
CA ASN A 37 -10.78 -7.76 -13.58
C ASN A 37 -11.50 -8.78 -14.48
N SER A 38 -11.04 -10.04 -14.52
CA SER A 38 -11.71 -11.11 -15.28
C SER A 38 -13.12 -11.45 -14.77
N GLN A 39 -13.41 -11.16 -13.49
CA GLN A 39 -14.72 -11.33 -12.87
C GLN A 39 -15.60 -10.08 -13.00
N GLY A 40 -15.13 -9.01 -13.63
CA GLY A 40 -15.82 -7.73 -13.72
C GLY A 40 -15.85 -6.97 -12.38
N LEU A 41 -14.91 -7.27 -11.48
CA LEU A 41 -14.72 -6.55 -10.23
C LEU A 41 -13.59 -5.54 -10.42
N ASP A 42 -13.85 -4.30 -10.03
CA ASP A 42 -12.83 -3.24 -10.02
C ASP A 42 -12.07 -3.23 -8.68
N CYS A 43 -10.79 -2.88 -8.73
CA CYS A 43 -9.94 -2.74 -7.56
C CYS A 43 -8.82 -1.71 -7.76
N VAL A 44 -8.48 -1.02 -6.69
CA VAL A 44 -7.31 -0.15 -6.60
C VAL A 44 -6.13 -0.95 -6.06
N THR A 45 -4.94 -0.70 -6.59
CA THR A 45 -3.69 -1.34 -6.16
C THR A 45 -2.78 -0.34 -5.47
N VAL A 46 -2.25 -0.72 -4.31
CA VAL A 46 -1.41 0.12 -3.46
C VAL A 46 -0.09 -0.59 -3.22
N ASN A 47 1.03 0.06 -3.52
CA ASN A 47 2.35 -0.39 -3.10
C ASN A 47 2.81 0.39 -1.85
N LEU A 48 2.99 -0.32 -0.73
CA LEU A 48 3.58 0.23 0.49
C LEU A 48 5.03 -0.18 0.72
N ASP A 49 5.66 -0.93 -0.21
CA ASP A 49 7.08 -1.31 -0.12
C ASP A 49 7.98 -0.25 -0.79
N PRO A 50 8.72 0.58 -0.01
CA PRO A 50 9.66 1.54 -0.58
C PRO A 50 10.89 0.85 -1.20
N GLY A 51 11.14 -0.42 -0.86
CA GLY A 51 12.23 -1.25 -1.38
C GLY A 51 11.90 -2.03 -2.64
N ALA A 52 10.69 -1.88 -3.19
CA ALA A 52 10.31 -2.58 -4.41
C ALA A 52 11.12 -2.06 -5.61
N GLU A 53 11.99 -2.91 -6.19
CA GLU A 53 12.80 -2.55 -7.37
C GLU A 53 11.99 -2.58 -8.66
N SER A 54 11.20 -3.65 -8.88
CA SER A 54 10.33 -3.79 -10.05
C SER A 54 9.02 -4.47 -9.68
N LEU A 55 7.91 -3.83 -10.05
CA LEU A 55 6.58 -4.38 -9.88
C LEU A 55 6.08 -4.90 -11.23
N GLN A 56 5.36 -6.03 -11.19
CA GLN A 56 4.72 -6.64 -12.38
C GLN A 56 3.37 -5.98 -12.72
N TYR A 57 2.96 -5.01 -11.91
CA TYR A 57 1.76 -4.21 -12.07
C TYR A 57 2.10 -2.74 -11.88
N SER A 58 1.22 -1.85 -12.35
CA SER A 58 1.32 -0.42 -12.11
C SER A 58 0.41 -0.09 -10.93
N PRO A 59 0.97 0.20 -9.73
CA PRO A 59 0.16 0.62 -8.59
C PRO A 59 -0.55 1.93 -8.88
N ASP A 60 -1.79 2.05 -8.40
CA ASP A 60 -2.57 3.29 -8.45
C ASP A 60 -2.11 4.29 -7.39
N LEU A 61 -1.59 3.79 -6.26
CA LEU A 61 -0.86 4.54 -5.25
C LEU A 61 0.47 3.85 -4.96
N ASP A 62 1.57 4.57 -5.10
CA ASP A 62 2.91 4.05 -4.85
C ASP A 62 3.65 4.88 -3.81
N VAL A 63 4.08 4.25 -2.73
CA VAL A 63 4.84 4.93 -1.68
C VAL A 63 6.20 5.44 -2.15
N ARG A 64 6.73 4.88 -3.24
CA ARG A 64 8.00 5.30 -3.86
C ARG A 64 7.93 6.71 -4.45
N ASP A 65 6.73 7.23 -4.69
CA ASP A 65 6.54 8.63 -5.12
C ASP A 65 6.73 9.63 -3.97
N TYR A 66 6.64 9.16 -2.72
CA TYR A 66 6.78 9.96 -1.50
C TYR A 66 8.13 9.77 -0.81
N VAL A 67 8.78 8.62 -1.02
CA VAL A 67 10.00 8.24 -0.32
C VAL A 67 10.99 7.55 -1.26
N ASN A 68 12.20 8.10 -1.35
CA ASN A 68 13.32 7.51 -2.10
C ASN A 68 14.38 6.95 -1.13
N LEU A 69 14.55 5.62 -1.11
CA LEU A 69 15.53 4.98 -0.23
C LEU A 69 16.97 5.38 -0.53
N SER A 70 17.32 5.63 -1.80
CA SER A 70 18.69 5.98 -2.17
C SER A 70 19.05 7.36 -1.61
N GLU A 71 18.13 8.31 -1.68
CA GLU A 71 18.29 9.65 -1.11
C GLU A 71 18.39 9.57 0.43
N ILE A 72 17.55 8.77 1.08
CA ILE A 72 17.63 8.56 2.54
C ILE A 72 19.00 7.99 2.95
N MET A 73 19.51 7.00 2.21
CA MET A 73 20.81 6.42 2.49
C MET A 73 21.93 7.46 2.41
N GLU A 74 21.90 8.31 1.38
CA GLU A 74 22.90 9.35 1.15
C GLU A 74 22.80 10.50 2.17
N GLU A 75 21.60 11.02 2.42
CA GLU A 75 21.39 12.19 3.29
C GLU A 75 21.60 11.89 4.78
N GLN A 76 21.25 10.68 5.21
CA GLN A 76 21.27 10.28 6.63
C GLN A 76 22.45 9.36 6.98
N ASP A 77 23.34 9.06 6.01
CA ASP A 77 24.46 8.11 6.17
C ASP A 77 24.00 6.74 6.69
N LEU A 78 22.94 6.21 6.07
CA LEU A 78 22.30 4.96 6.48
C LEU A 78 22.62 3.82 5.50
N GLY A 79 22.81 2.62 6.06
CA GLY A 79 22.77 1.38 5.28
C GLY A 79 21.34 1.00 4.86
N PRO A 80 21.16 -0.01 3.97
CA PRO A 80 19.86 -0.36 3.40
C PRO A 80 18.75 -0.62 4.44
N ASN A 81 19.07 -1.34 5.51
CA ASN A 81 18.11 -1.62 6.59
C ASN A 81 17.75 -0.36 7.39
N GLY A 82 18.71 0.56 7.59
CA GLY A 82 18.46 1.82 8.28
C GLY A 82 17.56 2.74 7.47
N ALA A 83 17.80 2.81 6.15
CA ALA A 83 16.95 3.58 5.24
C ALA A 83 15.52 3.03 5.16
N GLN A 84 15.34 1.71 5.21
CA GLN A 84 14.00 1.08 5.28
C GLN A 84 13.23 1.49 6.55
N VAL A 85 13.91 1.57 7.70
CA VAL A 85 13.31 2.05 8.95
C VAL A 85 12.91 3.52 8.83
N ALA A 86 13.83 4.36 8.37
CA ALA A 86 13.56 5.80 8.21
C ALA A 86 12.43 6.06 7.20
N ALA A 87 12.39 5.28 6.10
CA ALA A 87 11.30 5.33 5.14
C ALA A 87 9.96 4.98 5.80
N ALA A 88 9.88 3.91 6.58
CA ALA A 88 8.66 3.55 7.28
C ALA A 88 8.16 4.66 8.22
N ASP A 89 9.06 5.37 8.90
CA ASP A 89 8.70 6.52 9.75
C ASP A 89 8.18 7.70 8.91
N MET A 90 8.80 8.00 7.76
CA MET A 90 8.33 9.06 6.85
C MET A 90 6.96 8.74 6.25
N ILE A 91 6.73 7.49 5.86
CA ILE A 91 5.44 7.00 5.35
C ILE A 91 4.35 7.18 6.42
N ALA A 92 4.67 6.90 7.67
CA ALA A 92 3.74 7.07 8.78
C ALA A 92 3.36 8.54 9.03
N MET A 93 4.30 9.48 8.84
CA MET A 93 4.00 10.91 8.93
C MET A 93 3.04 11.36 7.82
N ASN A 94 3.10 10.68 6.67
CA ASN A 94 2.26 10.97 5.50
C ASN A 94 1.01 10.07 5.42
N ALA A 95 0.79 9.19 6.40
CA ALA A 95 -0.31 8.22 6.41
C ALA A 95 -1.69 8.87 6.16
N ARG A 96 -1.90 10.07 6.72
CA ARG A 96 -3.12 10.83 6.51
C ARG A 96 -3.31 11.29 5.06
N GLU A 97 -2.26 11.81 4.43
CA GLU A 97 -2.31 12.23 3.03
C GLU A 97 -2.56 11.02 2.12
N LEU A 98 -1.90 9.89 2.39
CA LEU A 98 -2.13 8.64 1.67
C LEU A 98 -3.59 8.16 1.82
N ALA A 99 -4.15 8.23 3.03
CA ALA A 99 -5.56 7.91 3.26
C ALA A 99 -6.50 8.85 2.50
N GLU A 100 -6.25 10.16 2.53
CA GLU A 100 -7.02 11.16 1.78
C GLU A 100 -6.98 10.90 0.27
N VAL A 101 -5.83 10.47 -0.28
CA VAL A 101 -5.71 10.04 -1.69
C VAL A 101 -6.52 8.77 -1.93
N LEU A 102 -6.45 7.77 -1.05
CA LEU A 102 -7.21 6.52 -1.18
C LEU A 102 -8.73 6.75 -1.15
N GLU A 103 -9.20 7.70 -0.36
CA GLU A 103 -10.62 8.09 -0.30
C GLU A 103 -11.13 8.71 -1.62
N THR A 104 -10.26 9.18 -2.50
CA THR A 104 -10.67 9.71 -3.81
C THR A 104 -11.07 8.63 -4.81
N PHE A 105 -10.70 7.38 -4.57
CA PHE A 105 -11.02 6.28 -5.46
C PHE A 105 -12.41 5.70 -5.17
N GLU A 106 -13.27 5.68 -6.18
CA GLU A 106 -14.59 5.04 -6.11
C GLU A 106 -14.49 3.53 -6.42
N THR A 107 -13.96 2.74 -5.48
CA THR A 107 -13.81 1.28 -5.65
C THR A 107 -14.41 0.46 -4.51
N SER A 108 -14.65 -0.82 -4.77
CA SER A 108 -15.10 -1.78 -3.74
C SER A 108 -13.95 -2.52 -3.06
N TYR A 109 -12.76 -2.53 -3.66
CA TYR A 109 -11.62 -3.31 -3.20
C TYR A 109 -10.31 -2.55 -3.36
N ILE A 110 -9.47 -2.60 -2.33
CA ILE A 110 -8.12 -2.05 -2.33
C ILE A 110 -7.16 -3.19 -2.04
N LEU A 111 -6.26 -3.48 -2.98
CA LEU A 111 -5.22 -4.50 -2.87
C LEU A 111 -3.92 -3.84 -2.40
N ILE A 112 -3.49 -4.17 -1.19
CA ILE A 112 -2.37 -3.50 -0.52
C ILE A 112 -1.17 -4.44 -0.45
N ASP A 113 -0.14 -4.15 -1.26
CA ASP A 113 1.15 -4.83 -1.20
C ASP A 113 1.98 -4.25 -0.06
N THR A 114 2.37 -5.11 0.89
CA THR A 114 3.09 -4.70 2.09
C THR A 114 4.59 -5.00 1.98
N PRO A 115 5.46 -4.25 2.69
CA PRO A 115 6.89 -4.52 2.71
C PRO A 115 7.26 -5.96 3.07
N GLY A 116 8.31 -6.50 2.45
CA GLY A 116 8.79 -7.86 2.73
C GLY A 116 9.33 -8.10 4.14
N GLN A 117 9.73 -7.05 4.84
CA GLN A 117 10.15 -7.10 6.25
C GLN A 117 9.05 -6.49 7.12
N ILE A 118 8.03 -7.29 7.41
CA ILE A 118 6.89 -6.84 8.20
C ILE A 118 7.31 -6.34 9.59
N GLU A 119 8.43 -6.82 10.15
CA GLU A 119 8.89 -6.36 11.46
C GLU A 119 9.21 -4.85 11.48
N LEU A 120 9.61 -4.28 10.34
CA LEU A 120 9.91 -2.85 10.20
C LEU A 120 8.63 -2.01 10.20
N PHE A 121 7.51 -2.59 9.76
CA PHE A 121 6.22 -1.93 9.63
C PHE A 121 5.32 -2.11 10.86
N THR A 122 5.38 -3.26 11.53
CA THR A 122 4.43 -3.62 12.61
C THR A 122 4.93 -3.34 14.03
N PHE A 123 6.26 -3.28 14.27
CA PHE A 123 6.82 -3.05 15.61
C PHE A 123 7.11 -1.59 15.95
N ARG A 124 6.81 -0.66 15.05
CA ARG A 124 6.93 0.78 15.28
C ARG A 124 5.55 1.37 15.55
N ALA A 125 5.49 2.50 16.25
CA ALA A 125 4.25 3.19 16.62
C ALA A 125 3.38 3.58 15.40
N SER A 126 3.94 3.50 14.21
CA SER A 126 3.34 3.75 12.90
C SER A 126 2.49 2.62 12.32
N GLY A 127 2.72 1.37 12.70
CA GLY A 127 2.02 0.21 12.13
C GLY A 127 0.50 0.29 12.29
N PRO A 128 -0.02 0.54 13.51
CA PRO A 128 -1.46 0.76 13.73
C PRO A 128 -2.01 1.95 12.95
N VAL A 129 -1.24 3.04 12.80
CA VAL A 129 -1.69 4.25 12.08
C VAL A 129 -1.98 3.98 10.61
N LEU A 130 -1.24 3.08 9.97
CA LEU A 130 -1.44 2.72 8.56
C LEU A 130 -2.52 1.66 8.35
N ILE A 131 -2.85 0.88 9.39
CA ILE A 131 -3.87 -0.17 9.33
C ILE A 131 -5.24 0.35 9.77
N ASP A 132 -5.28 1.29 10.71
CA ASP A 132 -6.49 1.88 11.30
C ASP A 132 -6.94 3.19 10.60
N ALA A 133 -6.14 3.71 9.66
CA ALA A 133 -6.55 4.80 8.76
C ALA A 133 -7.45 4.27 7.64
#